data_AF-A0A0S4QF37-F1
#
_entry.id   AF-A0A0S4QF37-F1
#
_cell.length_a   1.000
_cell.length_b   1.000
_cell.length_c   1.000
_cell.angle_alpha   90.00
_cell.angle_beta   90.00
_cell.angle_gamma   90.00
#
_symmetry.space_group_name_H-M   'P 1'
#
loop_
_entity.id
_entity.type
_entity.pdbx_description
1 polymer ?
#
loop_
_entity_poly.entity_id
_entity_poly.type
_entity_poly.pdbx_seq_one_letter_code
_entity_poly.pdbx_strand_id
1 'polypeptide(L)'
;MPTRPGASDGHPIGASQGAGHAASQPTGHSPGQPAGHTASQPTGYLEDAEPRPALVAPARLPGHLRPVINATGILLHDGLGRAPLSPEARTAIDAAAATCDVELDLASGRRGRRGNAALTALAAAVPVARAVHVVNNNAGAVMLAAMALAPDREIVISRGELVETADGFRLPDLLAATGARLREVGTTNRTTLGDYADAIGPRTGFVLRMHPPSFRVVGLTARPALSDLAELCARRGVPLVGDPGSGLLTPDETLPDEPDASTWLRCGASLVITCGDKLLGGPQCGLVLGRGDLVDRMRRHPLARALRVGKLTLAALEATLRGEDNPVRRSLRADPAELRTRAERLAAWLRRSGVPASAVSSRAVVSSDGIDETGGTGTPSQRGGAGPKDLRDADADAGGPASIGPGAPGGHGGHGGRLAHGGHGGHNGSPEYGADGWKDGLPSAAVALDASLAALLRQGRPAVLGRVEQGCCLLDLRSVPADLDPVLAATVLAAATGSGPLAGINEAPTSPPGRSGSAVTAPHARIRAGTSTDTGGWARVPDWARRTERSPGASWLPLVDAGPDTDDEVTLH
;
A
#
# COMPACT_ATOMS: atom_id res chain seq x y z
N MET A 1 -16.55 48.13 -20.86
CA MET A 1 -16.60 49.00 -22.06
C MET A 1 -15.28 49.75 -22.16
N PRO A 2 -14.84 50.17 -23.36
CA PRO A 2 -15.03 49.55 -24.69
C PRO A 2 -13.63 49.38 -25.37
N THR A 3 -13.43 48.94 -26.62
CA THR A 3 -14.30 48.64 -27.78
C THR A 3 -13.92 47.29 -28.45
N ARG A 4 -14.91 46.63 -29.07
CA ARG A 4 -14.75 45.91 -30.36
C ARG A 4 -15.32 46.83 -31.46
N PRO A 5 -14.89 46.68 -32.72
CA PRO A 5 -15.68 45.92 -33.70
C PRO A 5 -14.80 44.93 -34.50
N GLY A 6 -15.29 44.08 -35.41
CA GLY A 6 -16.66 43.81 -35.88
C GLY A 6 -16.63 42.55 -36.78
N ALA A 7 -17.79 41.97 -37.11
CA ALA A 7 -17.90 40.76 -37.96
C ALA A 7 -18.62 41.07 -39.30
N SER A 8 -19.09 40.03 -40.01
CA SER A 8 -19.72 40.02 -41.36
C SER A 8 -18.76 40.08 -42.55
N ASP A 9 -19.03 39.49 -43.73
CA ASP A 9 -19.88 38.34 -44.09
C ASP A 9 -19.54 37.89 -45.55
N GLY A 10 -20.12 36.78 -46.03
CA GLY A 10 -20.39 36.61 -47.48
C GLY A 10 -19.62 35.52 -48.25
N HIS A 11 -20.28 34.37 -48.44
CA HIS A 11 -20.08 33.49 -49.61
C HIS A 11 -20.56 34.18 -50.91
N PRO A 12 -20.13 33.77 -52.13
CA PRO A 12 -21.04 32.93 -52.94
C PRO A 12 -20.43 31.99 -54.02
N ILE A 13 -21.17 30.91 -54.38
CA ILE A 13 -21.24 30.20 -55.69
C ILE A 13 -19.95 29.48 -56.18
N GLY A 14 -19.99 28.31 -56.84
CA GLY A 14 -21.06 27.39 -57.25
C GLY A 14 -20.46 25.98 -57.53
N ALA A 15 -21.16 24.85 -57.50
CA ALA A 15 -22.46 24.45 -58.08
C ALA A 15 -22.33 23.76 -59.47
N SER A 16 -22.43 22.43 -59.49
CA SER A 16 -22.93 21.63 -60.63
C SER A 16 -23.51 20.29 -60.13
N GLN A 17 -24.54 19.76 -60.80
CA GLN A 17 -25.24 18.51 -60.47
C GLN A 17 -25.36 17.61 -61.72
N GLY A 18 -25.58 16.30 -61.52
CA GLY A 18 -25.81 15.31 -62.58
C GLY A 18 -25.47 13.90 -62.09
N ALA A 19 -26.31 13.18 -61.36
CA ALA A 19 -27.62 12.60 -61.71
C ALA A 19 -27.51 11.26 -62.50
N GLY A 20 -28.13 10.21 -61.96
CA GLY A 20 -28.19 8.87 -62.56
C GLY A 20 -28.74 7.82 -61.57
N HIS A 21 -29.91 7.25 -61.86
CA HIS A 21 -30.52 6.19 -61.06
C HIS A 21 -30.10 4.79 -61.55
N ALA A 22 -29.93 3.85 -60.61
CA ALA A 22 -30.26 2.45 -60.79
C ALA A 22 -30.64 1.86 -59.41
N ALA A 23 -31.55 0.89 -59.37
CA ALA A 23 -32.02 0.26 -58.13
C ALA A 23 -31.89 -1.27 -58.21
N SER A 24 -31.54 -1.90 -57.08
CA SER A 24 -31.55 -3.36 -56.91
C SER A 24 -31.84 -3.70 -55.45
N GLN A 25 -32.67 -4.72 -55.22
CA GLN A 25 -33.12 -5.15 -53.89
C GLN A 25 -32.05 -5.94 -53.10
N PRO A 26 -32.17 -6.05 -51.76
CA PRO A 26 -31.11 -6.60 -50.92
C PRO A 26 -31.07 -8.13 -50.92
N THR A 27 -29.91 -8.71 -51.22
CA THR A 27 -29.59 -10.11 -50.92
C THR A 27 -29.15 -10.25 -49.47
N GLY A 28 -29.98 -10.89 -48.64
CA GLY A 28 -29.67 -11.09 -47.23
C GLY A 28 -28.51 -12.07 -46.99
N HIS A 29 -27.56 -11.69 -46.15
CA HIS A 29 -26.65 -12.59 -45.44
C HIS A 29 -26.71 -12.24 -43.94
N SER A 30 -26.70 -13.28 -43.10
CA SER A 30 -26.95 -13.16 -41.66
C SER A 30 -25.88 -12.31 -40.96
N PRO A 31 -26.23 -11.54 -39.91
CA PRO A 31 -25.24 -10.89 -39.07
C PRO A 31 -24.36 -11.95 -38.40
N GLY A 32 -23.05 -11.90 -38.68
CA GLY A 32 -22.08 -12.74 -37.97
C GLY A 32 -22.10 -12.43 -36.48
N GLN A 33 -22.03 -13.46 -35.65
CA GLN A 33 -21.95 -13.29 -34.20
C GLN A 33 -20.72 -12.44 -33.84
N PRO A 34 -20.81 -11.51 -32.86
CA PRO A 34 -19.60 -10.89 -32.31
C PRO A 34 -18.73 -12.00 -31.73
N ALA A 35 -17.44 -12.04 -32.12
CA ALA A 35 -16.51 -13.04 -31.64
C ALA A 35 -16.37 -12.90 -30.11
N GLY A 36 -16.94 -13.86 -29.38
CA GLY A 36 -16.90 -13.85 -27.92
C GLY A 36 -15.46 -13.99 -27.45
N HIS A 37 -14.94 -12.95 -26.79
CA HIS A 37 -13.75 -13.09 -25.96
C HIS A 37 -14.10 -13.99 -24.76
N THR A 38 -13.95 -15.30 -24.97
CA THR A 38 -13.95 -16.29 -23.90
C THR A 38 -12.78 -15.99 -22.98
N ALA A 39 -13.03 -15.25 -21.91
CA ALA A 39 -12.08 -15.14 -20.81
C ALA A 39 -11.72 -16.56 -20.35
N SER A 40 -10.44 -16.92 -20.50
CA SER A 40 -9.95 -18.26 -20.15
C SER A 40 -9.93 -18.40 -18.63
N GLN A 41 -11.08 -18.77 -18.05
CA GLN A 41 -11.17 -19.11 -16.64
C GLN A 41 -10.19 -20.26 -16.36
N PRO A 42 -9.29 -20.14 -15.36
CA PRO A 42 -8.42 -21.23 -14.95
C PRO A 42 -9.24 -22.22 -14.11
N THR A 43 -10.18 -22.93 -14.72
CA THR A 43 -10.97 -24.00 -14.08
C THR A 43 -10.15 -25.27 -13.86
N GLY A 44 -8.99 -25.14 -13.23
CA GLY A 44 -8.20 -26.24 -12.67
C GLY A 44 -8.81 -26.76 -11.37
N TYR A 45 -10.13 -26.94 -11.35
CA TYR A 45 -10.86 -27.35 -10.16
C TYR A 45 -10.76 -28.86 -9.93
N LEU A 46 -10.76 -29.23 -8.65
CA LEU A 46 -10.67 -30.62 -8.20
C LEU A 46 -11.98 -31.35 -8.48
N GLU A 47 -12.05 -32.02 -9.64
CA GLU A 47 -13.08 -32.99 -10.05
C GLU A 47 -12.46 -34.40 -10.19
N ASP A 48 -12.87 -35.32 -9.31
CA ASP A 48 -12.86 -36.80 -9.30
C ASP A 48 -11.70 -37.65 -9.88
N ALA A 49 -10.70 -37.09 -10.56
CA ALA A 49 -9.39 -37.72 -10.71
C ALA A 49 -8.56 -37.52 -9.43
N GLU A 50 -7.69 -38.47 -9.06
CA GLU A 50 -6.62 -38.19 -8.08
C GLU A 50 -5.76 -37.04 -8.62
N PRO A 51 -5.80 -35.84 -8.01
CA PRO A 51 -4.81 -34.85 -8.31
C PRO A 51 -3.57 -35.30 -7.55
N ARG A 52 -2.65 -35.94 -8.26
CA ARG A 52 -1.24 -35.92 -7.89
C ARG A 52 -0.67 -34.63 -8.49
N PRO A 53 -0.73 -33.47 -7.81
CA PRO A 53 0.09 -32.37 -8.23
C PRO A 53 1.52 -32.87 -8.15
N ALA A 54 2.21 -32.93 -9.29
CA ALA A 54 3.65 -32.94 -9.28
C ALA A 54 4.03 -31.62 -8.58
N LEU A 55 4.36 -31.70 -7.29
CA LEU A 55 4.81 -30.53 -6.55
C LEU A 55 6.12 -30.10 -7.20
N VAL A 56 6.01 -29.09 -8.07
CA VAL A 56 7.13 -28.25 -8.47
C VAL A 56 7.51 -27.49 -7.22
N ALA A 57 8.21 -28.18 -6.32
CA ALA A 57 8.73 -27.62 -5.08
C ALA A 57 9.51 -26.36 -5.46
N PRO A 58 9.14 -25.18 -4.93
CA PRO A 58 9.61 -23.91 -5.46
C PRO A 58 11.13 -23.94 -5.53
N ALA A 59 11.66 -23.79 -6.75
CA ALA A 59 13.07 -24.02 -7.05
C ALA A 59 13.93 -23.25 -6.05
N ARG A 60 14.94 -23.93 -5.47
CA ARG A 60 15.68 -23.43 -4.30
C ARG A 60 16.36 -22.10 -4.62
N LEU A 61 15.69 -21.00 -4.30
CA LEU A 61 16.16 -19.66 -4.58
C LEU A 61 17.53 -19.45 -3.91
N PRO A 62 18.49 -18.79 -4.58
CA PRO A 62 19.79 -18.48 -4.00
C PRO A 62 19.63 -17.40 -2.92
N GLY A 63 19.41 -17.83 -1.68
CA GLY A 63 19.26 -16.96 -0.51
C GLY A 63 18.72 -17.69 0.72
N HIS A 64 18.57 -16.93 1.82
CA HIS A 64 17.96 -17.43 3.07
C HIS A 64 16.45 -17.16 3.18
N LEU A 65 15.94 -16.21 2.39
CA LEU A 65 14.50 -15.96 2.26
C LEU A 65 13.82 -17.13 1.54
N ARG A 66 12.63 -17.50 2.00
CA ARG A 66 11.84 -18.64 1.50
C ARG A 66 10.40 -18.19 1.23
N PRO A 67 9.73 -18.68 0.17
CA PRO A 67 8.31 -18.44 -0.03
C PRO A 67 7.48 -18.98 1.14
N VAL A 68 6.53 -18.16 1.61
CA VAL A 68 5.54 -18.50 2.64
C VAL A 68 4.14 -18.30 2.07
N ILE A 69 3.26 -19.28 2.23
CA ILE A 69 1.82 -19.12 1.99
C ILE A 69 1.24 -18.46 3.24
N ASN A 70 0.73 -17.24 3.07
CA ASN A 70 0.01 -16.53 4.11
C ASN A 70 -1.43 -17.07 4.23
N ALA A 71 -1.69 -17.88 5.25
CA ALA A 71 -3.01 -18.38 5.62
C ALA A 71 -3.46 -17.82 6.99
N THR A 72 -2.90 -16.68 7.40
CA THR A 72 -3.20 -16.04 8.70
C THR A 72 -4.49 -15.23 8.68
N GLY A 73 -5.03 -14.90 7.50
CA GLY A 73 -6.13 -13.95 7.36
C GLY A 73 -5.72 -12.49 7.62
N ILE A 74 -4.44 -12.22 7.88
CA ILE A 74 -3.88 -10.87 7.89
C ILE A 74 -3.45 -10.56 6.46
N LEU A 75 -4.07 -9.58 5.79
CA LEU A 75 -3.78 -9.33 4.37
C LEU A 75 -2.44 -8.62 4.15
N LEU A 76 -2.14 -7.59 4.94
CA LEU A 76 -0.87 -6.87 4.96
C LEU A 76 -0.09 -7.30 6.21
N HIS A 77 0.51 -8.49 6.16
CA HIS A 77 1.26 -9.06 7.27
C HIS A 77 2.73 -8.59 7.22
N ASP A 78 3.13 -7.75 8.16
CA ASP A 78 4.45 -7.09 8.21
C ASP A 78 5.59 -8.10 8.21
N GLY A 79 5.51 -9.14 9.07
CA GLY A 79 6.49 -10.23 9.14
C GLY A 79 6.61 -11.08 7.86
N LEU A 80 5.66 -10.98 6.93
CA LEU A 80 5.72 -11.63 5.61
C LEU A 80 5.99 -10.65 4.44
N GLY A 81 6.22 -9.37 4.73
CA GLY A 81 6.54 -8.34 3.72
C GLY A 81 5.35 -7.57 3.14
N ARG A 82 4.20 -7.53 3.85
CA ARG A 82 2.98 -6.78 3.47
C ARG A 82 2.41 -7.18 2.11
N ALA A 83 2.24 -6.22 1.19
CA ALA A 83 1.55 -6.39 -0.08
C ALA A 83 2.28 -7.36 -1.04
N PRO A 84 1.65 -8.48 -1.45
CA PRO A 84 2.18 -9.31 -2.53
C PRO A 84 2.04 -8.57 -3.86
N LEU A 85 3.12 -8.50 -4.64
CA LEU A 85 3.12 -7.85 -5.95
C LEU A 85 2.40 -8.68 -7.01
N SER A 86 1.68 -8.00 -7.92
CA SER A 86 0.99 -8.64 -9.06
C SER A 86 1.97 -9.27 -10.07
N PRO A 87 1.53 -10.18 -10.95
CA PRO A 87 2.36 -10.74 -12.01
C PRO A 87 3.00 -9.68 -12.93
N GLU A 88 2.29 -8.58 -13.18
CA GLU A 88 2.73 -7.46 -14.01
C GLU A 88 3.84 -6.67 -13.30
N ALA A 89 3.65 -6.35 -12.01
CA ALA A 89 4.66 -5.69 -11.19
C ALA A 89 5.92 -6.56 -10.99
N ARG A 90 5.77 -7.88 -10.90
CA ARG A 90 6.89 -8.84 -10.86
C ARG A 90 7.64 -8.89 -12.21
N THR A 91 6.92 -8.91 -13.33
CA THR A 91 7.50 -8.84 -14.68
C THR A 91 8.25 -7.52 -14.90
N ALA A 92 7.70 -6.40 -14.41
CA ALA A 92 8.35 -5.09 -14.45
C ALA A 92 9.64 -5.04 -13.60
N ILE A 93 9.67 -5.71 -12.44
CA ILE A 93 10.91 -5.88 -11.65
C ILE A 93 11.96 -6.68 -12.42
N ASP A 94 11.58 -7.79 -13.05
CA ASP A 94 12.52 -8.67 -13.77
C ASP A 94 13.16 -7.95 -14.97
N ALA A 95 12.35 -7.28 -15.79
CA ALA A 95 12.84 -6.41 -16.85
C ALA A 95 13.74 -5.27 -16.31
N ALA A 96 13.37 -4.66 -15.18
CA ALA A 96 14.16 -3.62 -14.53
C ALA A 96 15.40 -4.15 -13.79
N ALA A 97 15.61 -5.47 -13.66
CA ALA A 97 16.84 -6.04 -13.10
C ALA A 97 18.04 -5.79 -14.05
N ALA A 98 17.80 -5.81 -15.35
CA ALA A 98 18.74 -5.41 -16.40
C ALA A 98 18.95 -3.89 -16.48
N THR A 99 19.69 -3.41 -17.48
CA THR A 99 19.85 -1.97 -17.77
C THR A 99 18.56 -1.38 -18.32
N CYS A 100 18.05 -0.31 -17.70
CA CYS A 100 16.83 0.39 -18.13
C CYS A 100 16.97 1.91 -17.98
N ASP A 101 16.03 2.64 -18.60
CA ASP A 101 15.97 4.07 -18.87
C ASP A 101 15.59 4.97 -17.66
N VAL A 102 15.88 4.51 -16.44
CA VAL A 102 15.41 5.08 -15.16
C VAL A 102 15.62 6.60 -15.00
N GLU A 103 16.65 7.17 -15.64
CA GLU A 103 16.97 8.59 -15.69
C GLU A 103 17.33 9.08 -17.12
N LEU A 104 16.94 8.36 -18.18
CA LEU A 104 17.32 8.64 -19.56
C LEU A 104 16.07 8.85 -20.43
N ASP A 105 15.97 9.98 -21.11
CA ASP A 105 14.96 10.17 -22.15
C ASP A 105 15.46 9.52 -23.45
N LEU A 106 14.82 8.42 -23.86
CA LEU A 106 15.25 7.62 -25.02
C LEU A 106 15.05 8.33 -26.38
N ALA A 107 14.19 9.35 -26.45
CA ALA A 107 13.95 10.11 -27.68
C ALA A 107 15.04 11.15 -27.97
N SER A 108 15.61 11.76 -26.92
CA SER A 108 16.65 12.79 -27.02
C SER A 108 18.05 12.31 -26.61
N GLY A 109 18.17 11.15 -25.99
CA GLY A 109 19.42 10.64 -25.40
C GLY A 109 19.90 11.45 -24.19
N ARG A 110 19.09 12.37 -23.64
CA ARG A 110 19.47 13.27 -22.54
C ARG A 110 18.99 12.74 -21.20
N ARG A 111 19.70 13.10 -20.12
CA ARG A 111 19.29 12.75 -18.75
C ARG A 111 17.95 13.43 -18.39
N GLY A 112 16.95 12.64 -18.06
CA GLY A 112 15.59 13.06 -17.70
C GLY A 112 15.30 13.03 -16.19
N ARG A 113 14.02 13.18 -15.83
CA ARG A 113 13.54 13.05 -14.45
C ARG A 113 13.52 11.57 -14.04
N ARG A 114 14.10 11.23 -12.88
CA ARG A 114 14.11 9.84 -12.37
C ARG A 114 12.70 9.28 -12.23
N GLY A 115 12.45 8.12 -12.84
CA GLY A 115 11.16 7.42 -12.76
C GLY A 115 10.00 8.24 -13.31
N ASN A 116 10.21 8.97 -14.41
CA ASN A 116 9.23 9.90 -14.96
C ASN A 116 7.87 9.24 -15.21
N ALA A 117 7.86 8.04 -15.81
CA ALA A 117 6.63 7.33 -16.16
C ALA A 117 5.84 6.82 -14.94
N ALA A 118 6.53 6.36 -13.88
CA ALA A 118 5.94 6.08 -12.56
C ALA A 118 5.33 7.32 -11.91
N LEU A 119 6.00 8.47 -12.01
CA LEU A 119 5.51 9.75 -11.48
C LEU A 119 4.31 10.28 -12.28
N THR A 120 4.28 10.09 -13.60
CA THR A 120 3.11 10.38 -14.43
C THR A 120 1.93 9.50 -14.05
N ALA A 121 2.15 8.19 -13.82
CA ALA A 121 1.09 7.28 -13.35
C ALA A 121 0.55 7.70 -11.97
N LEU A 122 1.42 8.12 -11.04
CA LEU A 122 1.02 8.57 -9.71
C LEU A 122 0.22 9.90 -9.75
N ALA A 123 0.58 10.82 -10.65
CA ALA A 123 -0.18 12.04 -10.87
C ALA A 123 -1.55 11.77 -11.51
N ALA A 124 -1.64 10.79 -12.41
CA ALA A 124 -2.91 10.35 -12.99
C ALA A 124 -3.82 9.64 -11.97
N ALA A 125 -3.24 8.88 -11.03
CA ALA A 125 -3.96 8.21 -9.95
C ALA A 125 -4.48 9.19 -8.87
N VAL A 126 -3.89 10.38 -8.73
CA VAL A 126 -4.31 11.43 -7.77
C VAL A 126 -4.39 12.80 -8.45
N PRO A 127 -5.37 13.06 -9.35
CA PRO A 127 -5.43 14.31 -10.13
C PRO A 127 -5.59 15.60 -9.30
N VAL A 128 -6.00 15.49 -8.04
CA VAL A 128 -6.08 16.61 -7.09
C VAL A 128 -4.70 17.04 -6.56
N ALA A 129 -3.68 16.18 -6.67
CA ALA A 129 -2.30 16.52 -6.34
C ALA A 129 -1.66 17.36 -7.45
N ARG A 130 -1.39 18.63 -7.18
CA ARG A 130 -0.75 19.56 -8.13
C ARG A 130 0.70 19.19 -8.46
N ALA A 131 1.35 18.39 -7.61
CA ALA A 131 2.61 17.71 -7.90
C ALA A 131 2.71 16.41 -7.08
N VAL A 132 3.58 15.52 -7.55
CA VAL A 132 3.87 14.23 -6.90
C VAL A 132 5.39 13.95 -6.85
N HIS A 133 5.81 13.23 -5.82
CA HIS A 133 7.16 12.66 -5.64
C HIS A 133 7.08 11.33 -4.87
N VAL A 134 8.18 10.58 -4.86
CA VAL A 134 8.29 9.24 -4.25
C VAL A 134 9.67 9.09 -3.61
N VAL A 135 9.71 8.54 -2.40
CA VAL A 135 10.90 8.27 -1.58
C VAL A 135 10.90 6.83 -1.05
N ASN A 136 11.97 6.40 -0.38
CA ASN A 136 12.22 4.99 -0.02
C ASN A 136 11.12 4.29 0.80
N ASN A 137 10.48 4.98 1.74
CA ASN A 137 9.35 4.50 2.55
C ASN A 137 8.63 5.69 3.19
N ASN A 138 7.49 5.43 3.84
CA ASN A 138 6.66 6.48 4.44
C ASN A 138 7.37 7.25 5.58
N ALA A 139 8.11 6.55 6.44
CA ALA A 139 8.96 7.19 7.46
C ALA A 139 9.98 8.17 6.83
N GLY A 140 10.59 7.80 5.70
CA GLY A 140 11.43 8.70 4.91
C GLY A 140 10.70 9.93 4.37
N ALA A 141 9.43 9.80 3.98
CA ALA A 141 8.62 10.93 3.54
C ALA A 141 8.30 11.90 4.70
N VAL A 142 7.91 11.37 5.86
CA VAL A 142 7.69 12.15 7.10
C VAL A 142 8.98 12.86 7.53
N MET A 143 10.11 12.16 7.56
CA MET A 143 11.42 12.72 7.88
C MET A 143 11.84 13.81 6.89
N LEU A 144 11.59 13.62 5.58
CA LEU A 144 11.87 14.61 4.55
C LEU A 144 10.97 15.84 4.68
N ALA A 145 9.72 15.69 5.10
CA ALA A 145 8.82 16.81 5.36
C ALA A 145 9.25 17.61 6.59
N ALA A 146 9.63 16.93 7.68
CA ALA A 146 10.19 17.56 8.88
C ALA A 146 11.45 18.39 8.53
N MET A 147 12.45 17.77 7.92
CA MET A 147 13.70 18.42 7.51
C MET A 147 13.48 19.55 6.50
N ALA A 148 12.63 19.35 5.49
CA ALA A 148 12.43 20.35 4.44
C ALA A 148 11.56 21.53 4.90
N LEU A 149 10.52 21.30 5.70
CA LEU A 149 9.47 22.29 6.01
C LEU A 149 9.59 22.89 7.42
N ALA A 150 10.15 22.16 8.38
CA ALA A 150 10.29 22.58 9.78
C ALA A 150 11.74 22.59 10.36
N PRO A 151 12.80 22.97 9.60
CA PRO A 151 14.13 23.15 10.18
C PRO A 151 14.08 24.20 11.30
N ASP A 152 14.58 23.84 12.49
CA ASP A 152 14.54 24.63 13.74
C ASP A 152 13.13 25.14 14.16
N ARG A 153 12.08 24.57 13.58
CA ARG A 153 10.68 25.01 13.74
C ARG A 153 9.82 23.96 14.44
N GLU A 154 8.64 24.40 14.85
CA GLU A 154 7.72 23.59 15.64
C GLU A 154 6.76 22.78 14.74
N ILE A 155 6.69 21.46 14.93
CA ILE A 155 5.69 20.60 14.30
C ILE A 155 4.55 20.41 15.30
N VAL A 156 3.36 20.91 14.99
CA VAL A 156 2.18 20.80 15.86
C VAL A 156 1.44 19.51 15.55
N ILE A 157 1.17 18.68 16.57
CA ILE A 157 0.55 17.35 16.42
C ILE A 157 -0.26 16.98 17.67
N SER A 158 -1.38 16.27 17.51
CA SER A 158 -2.16 15.74 18.64
C SER A 158 -1.41 14.65 19.41
N ARG A 159 -1.52 14.65 20.74
CA ARG A 159 -1.00 13.55 21.59
C ARG A 159 -1.61 12.17 21.25
N GLY A 160 -2.85 12.14 20.74
CA GLY A 160 -3.51 10.91 20.27
C GLY A 160 -3.03 10.42 18.90
N GLU A 161 -2.17 11.18 18.22
CA GLU A 161 -1.63 10.88 16.88
C GLU A 161 -0.12 10.56 16.93
N LEU A 162 0.48 10.46 18.13
CA LEU A 162 1.85 9.98 18.33
C LEU A 162 1.87 8.44 18.33
N VAL A 163 2.37 7.83 17.25
CA VAL A 163 2.32 6.38 17.05
C VAL A 163 3.67 5.68 17.25
N GLU A 164 3.57 4.43 17.72
CA GLU A 164 4.63 3.41 17.71
C GLU A 164 4.10 2.20 16.92
N THR A 165 4.96 1.54 16.14
CA THR A 165 4.63 0.32 15.39
C THR A 165 5.27 -0.92 16.03
N ALA A 166 4.78 -2.12 15.69
CA ALA A 166 5.17 -3.37 16.35
C ALA A 166 6.67 -3.75 16.17
N ASP A 167 7.36 -3.15 15.21
CA ASP A 167 8.82 -3.24 15.00
C ASP A 167 9.63 -2.26 15.88
N GLY A 168 8.97 -1.51 16.76
CA GLY A 168 9.60 -0.51 17.65
C GLY A 168 9.92 0.83 16.99
N PHE A 169 9.47 1.07 15.74
CA PHE A 169 9.60 2.39 15.14
C PHE A 169 8.66 3.39 15.84
N ARG A 170 9.23 4.52 16.26
CA ARG A 170 8.57 5.58 17.03
C ARG A 170 8.56 6.88 16.26
N LEU A 171 7.37 7.40 15.96
CA LEU A 171 7.19 8.69 15.31
C LEU A 171 7.87 9.85 16.08
N PRO A 172 7.76 9.97 17.43
CA PRO A 172 8.40 11.06 18.16
C PRO A 172 9.92 11.07 18.00
N ASP A 173 10.55 9.90 18.07
CA ASP A 173 12.01 9.76 18.01
C ASP A 173 12.54 10.06 16.60
N LEU A 174 11.84 9.62 15.55
CA LEU A 174 12.14 10.00 14.16
C LEU A 174 12.10 11.52 13.98
N LEU A 175 11.04 12.17 14.47
CA LEU A 175 10.86 13.62 14.30
C LEU A 175 11.88 14.41 15.13
N ALA A 176 12.16 13.99 16.36
CA ALA A 176 13.22 14.59 17.19
C ALA A 176 14.61 14.47 16.55
N ALA A 177 14.91 13.34 15.89
CA ALA A 177 16.17 13.13 15.17
C ALA A 177 16.37 14.06 13.95
N THR A 178 15.31 14.76 13.49
CA THR A 178 15.42 15.82 12.46
C THR A 178 15.76 17.21 13.01
N GLY A 179 15.88 17.37 14.33
CA GLY A 179 16.00 18.67 14.99
C GLY A 179 14.70 19.48 15.05
N ALA A 180 13.63 19.02 14.40
CA ALA A 180 12.32 19.63 14.49
C ALA A 180 11.74 19.51 15.91
N ARG A 181 11.07 20.56 16.39
CA ARG A 181 10.59 20.65 17.78
C ARG A 181 9.12 20.23 17.84
N LEU A 182 8.82 19.10 18.47
CA LEU A 182 7.44 18.65 18.63
C LEU A 182 6.65 19.60 19.55
N ARG A 183 5.48 20.03 19.09
CA ARG A 183 4.52 20.86 19.83
C ARG A 183 3.22 20.07 19.96
N GLU A 184 3.21 19.19 20.94
CA GLU A 184 2.07 18.35 21.28
C GLU A 184 0.85 19.16 21.73
N VAL A 185 -0.35 18.77 21.28
CA VAL A 185 -1.63 19.41 21.61
C VAL A 185 -2.71 18.41 22.06
N GLY A 186 -3.66 18.87 22.88
CA GLY A 186 -4.73 18.04 23.44
C GLY A 186 -4.24 16.92 24.37
N THR A 187 -5.08 15.88 24.51
CA THR A 187 -4.82 14.62 25.21
C THR A 187 -4.86 13.42 24.25
N THR A 188 -4.46 12.24 24.72
CA THR A 188 -4.47 10.98 23.96
C THR A 188 -5.84 10.63 23.36
N ASN A 189 -6.92 10.94 24.07
CA ASN A 189 -8.29 10.63 23.64
C ASN A 189 -9.03 11.84 23.03
N ARG A 190 -8.69 13.09 23.40
CA ARG A 190 -9.41 14.28 22.96
C ARG A 190 -8.44 15.37 22.49
N THR A 191 -8.64 15.85 21.28
CA THR A 191 -8.04 17.09 20.78
C THR A 191 -9.14 17.91 20.10
N THR A 192 -9.15 19.21 20.33
CA THR A 192 -10.11 20.16 19.75
C THR A 192 -9.43 21.05 18.71
N LEU A 193 -10.21 21.83 17.98
CA LEU A 193 -9.65 22.86 17.09
C LEU A 193 -8.97 24.01 17.86
N GLY A 194 -9.39 24.25 19.12
CA GLY A 194 -8.78 25.25 20.01
C GLY A 194 -7.35 24.88 20.40
N ASP A 195 -7.11 23.62 20.76
CA ASP A 195 -5.77 23.10 21.12
C ASP A 195 -4.74 23.36 19.99
N TYR A 196 -5.16 23.22 18.73
CA TYR A 196 -4.36 23.60 17.56
C TYR A 196 -4.25 25.12 17.39
N ALA A 197 -5.35 25.86 17.55
CA ALA A 197 -5.40 27.31 17.33
C ALA A 197 -4.50 28.11 18.30
N ASP A 198 -4.31 27.61 19.52
CA ASP A 198 -3.44 28.18 20.57
C ASP A 198 -1.97 27.74 20.44
N ALA A 199 -1.71 26.66 19.70
CA ALA A 199 -0.36 26.13 19.46
C ALA A 199 0.28 26.62 18.15
N ILE A 200 -0.53 27.03 17.16
CA ILE A 200 -0.03 27.53 15.87
C ILE A 200 0.43 29.00 16.02
N GLY A 201 1.73 29.22 15.81
CA GLY A 201 2.35 30.55 15.91
C GLY A 201 3.53 30.74 14.94
N PRO A 202 4.31 31.84 15.06
CA PRO A 202 5.36 32.18 14.10
C PRO A 202 6.44 31.10 13.91
N ARG A 203 6.71 30.28 14.94
CA ARG A 203 7.66 29.17 14.87
C ARG A 203 7.09 27.89 14.25
N THR A 204 5.79 27.78 13.98
CA THR A 204 5.19 26.54 13.45
C THR A 204 5.63 26.27 12.01
N GLY A 205 6.37 25.18 11.81
CA GLY A 205 6.81 24.68 10.51
C GLY A 205 5.64 24.20 9.66
N PHE A 206 4.88 23.27 10.22
CA PHE A 206 3.60 22.75 9.71
C PHE A 206 2.80 22.14 10.87
N VAL A 207 1.52 21.87 10.61
CA VAL A 207 0.70 20.96 11.44
C VAL A 207 0.79 19.57 10.83
N LEU A 208 1.11 18.55 11.64
CA LEU A 208 1.09 17.16 11.25
C LEU A 208 -0.20 16.50 11.76
N ARG A 209 -0.91 15.83 10.86
CA ARG A 209 -2.16 15.12 11.12
C ARG A 209 -2.01 13.69 10.62
N MET A 210 -2.23 12.70 11.49
CA MET A 210 -2.05 11.28 11.15
C MET A 210 -3.31 10.47 11.47
N HIS A 211 -3.68 9.50 10.63
CA HIS A 211 -4.59 8.43 11.03
C HIS A 211 -3.75 7.29 11.63
N PRO A 212 -4.08 6.76 12.83
CA PRO A 212 -3.41 5.59 13.38
C PRO A 212 -3.96 4.30 12.75
N PRO A 213 -3.23 3.61 11.85
CA PRO A 213 -3.73 2.34 11.30
C PRO A 213 -3.72 1.24 12.37
N SER A 214 -2.75 1.29 13.28
CA SER A 214 -2.39 0.24 14.24
C SER A 214 -3.18 0.18 15.54
N PHE A 215 -4.10 1.11 15.78
CA PHE A 215 -4.98 1.04 16.94
C PHE A 215 -6.25 1.87 16.72
N ARG A 216 -7.12 1.88 17.73
CA ARG A 216 -8.21 2.85 17.89
C ARG A 216 -8.42 3.13 19.38
N VAL A 217 -8.67 4.39 19.74
CA VAL A 217 -9.08 4.77 21.09
C VAL A 217 -10.60 4.65 21.17
N VAL A 218 -11.12 3.93 22.18
CA VAL A 218 -12.57 3.67 22.33
C VAL A 218 -13.10 4.36 23.59
N GLY A 219 -14.33 4.88 23.53
CA GLY A 219 -14.98 5.60 24.61
C GLY A 219 -15.08 7.10 24.31
N LEU A 220 -14.93 7.94 25.34
CA LEU A 220 -14.98 9.40 25.18
C LEU A 220 -13.75 9.90 24.41
N THR A 221 -13.91 10.05 23.09
CA THR A 221 -12.90 10.62 22.20
C THR A 221 -13.39 11.92 21.55
N ALA A 222 -12.46 12.71 21.03
CA ALA A 222 -12.76 13.88 20.21
C ALA A 222 -11.57 14.22 19.31
N ARG A 223 -11.83 14.58 18.07
CA ARG A 223 -10.83 14.96 17.07
C ARG A 223 -11.45 16.01 16.15
N PRO A 224 -10.76 17.11 15.75
CA PRO A 224 -11.34 18.07 14.82
C PRO A 224 -11.48 17.43 13.43
N ALA A 225 -12.51 17.82 12.69
CA ALA A 225 -12.68 17.44 11.29
C ALA A 225 -11.49 17.93 10.45
N LEU A 226 -11.17 17.19 9.39
CA LEU A 226 -9.98 17.49 8.58
C LEU A 226 -10.11 18.85 7.85
N SER A 227 -11.33 19.20 7.41
CA SER A 227 -11.68 20.49 6.82
C SER A 227 -11.35 21.66 7.75
N ASP A 228 -11.77 21.56 9.01
CA ASP A 228 -11.74 22.66 9.97
C ASP A 228 -10.30 22.94 10.41
N LEU A 229 -9.52 21.87 10.56
CA LEU A 229 -8.07 21.94 10.79
C LEU A 229 -7.35 22.52 9.57
N ALA A 230 -7.71 22.12 8.34
CA ALA A 230 -7.14 22.68 7.13
C ALA A 230 -7.46 24.18 6.96
N GLU A 231 -8.69 24.61 7.26
CA GLU A 231 -9.11 25.99 7.20
C GLU A 231 -8.40 26.85 8.26
N LEU A 232 -8.25 26.33 9.49
CA LEU A 232 -7.41 26.94 10.53
C LEU A 232 -5.95 27.12 10.06
N CYS A 233 -5.35 26.06 9.50
CA CYS A 233 -3.99 26.11 8.97
C CYS A 233 -3.84 27.16 7.86
N ALA A 234 -4.79 27.20 6.91
CA ALA A 234 -4.83 28.17 5.83
C ALA A 234 -4.95 29.61 6.35
N ARG A 235 -5.89 29.90 7.27
CA ARG A 235 -6.04 31.22 7.91
C ARG A 235 -4.80 31.67 8.69
N ARG A 236 -3.99 30.72 9.19
CA ARG A 236 -2.73 30.99 9.90
C ARG A 236 -1.49 31.02 8.97
N GLY A 237 -1.64 30.72 7.67
CA GLY A 237 -0.54 30.67 6.70
C GLY A 237 0.40 29.47 6.88
N VAL A 238 -0.02 28.42 7.58
CA VAL A 238 0.78 27.24 7.94
C VAL A 238 0.35 26.03 7.10
N PRO A 239 1.28 25.20 6.57
CA PRO A 239 0.90 23.97 5.88
C PRO A 239 0.26 22.95 6.84
N LEU A 240 -0.81 22.30 6.38
CA LEU A 240 -1.28 21.03 6.95
C LEU A 240 -0.65 19.87 6.17
N VAL A 241 0.14 19.03 6.85
CA VAL A 241 0.68 17.77 6.32
C VAL A 241 -0.15 16.63 6.89
N GLY A 242 -0.74 15.84 6.00
CA GLY A 242 -1.55 14.68 6.36
C GLY A 242 -0.85 13.35 6.06
N ASP A 243 -0.97 12.38 6.97
CA ASP A 243 -0.66 10.97 6.70
C ASP A 243 -1.89 10.10 7.01
N PRO A 244 -2.60 9.58 5.98
CA PRO A 244 -3.71 8.67 6.18
C PRO A 244 -3.28 7.26 6.63
N GLY A 245 -1.98 6.91 6.61
CA GLY A 245 -1.44 5.64 7.10
C GLY A 245 -1.81 4.38 6.29
N SER A 246 -2.90 4.44 5.53
CA SER A 246 -3.60 3.37 4.81
C SER A 246 -2.88 2.92 3.52
N GLY A 247 -2.27 3.86 2.80
CA GLY A 247 -1.81 3.69 1.42
C GLY A 247 -2.91 3.82 0.36
N LEU A 248 -4.15 4.19 0.70
CA LEU A 248 -5.19 4.46 -0.29
C LEU A 248 -4.95 5.79 -1.02
N LEU A 249 -5.05 5.76 -2.35
CA LEU A 249 -4.94 6.95 -3.22
C LEU A 249 -6.29 7.61 -3.52
N THR A 250 -7.34 6.80 -3.52
CA THR A 250 -8.75 7.15 -3.73
C THR A 250 -9.60 6.33 -2.74
N PRO A 251 -10.85 6.70 -2.45
CA PRO A 251 -11.75 5.86 -1.66
C PRO A 251 -11.88 4.45 -2.26
N ASP A 252 -12.11 3.44 -1.41
CA ASP A 252 -12.49 2.09 -1.83
C ASP A 252 -13.82 1.72 -1.17
N GLU A 253 -14.76 1.18 -1.95
CA GLU A 253 -16.12 0.86 -1.50
C GLU A 253 -16.16 -0.24 -0.42
N THR A 254 -15.12 -1.07 -0.32
CA THR A 254 -14.99 -2.08 0.75
C THR A 254 -14.50 -1.50 2.08
N LEU A 255 -13.95 -0.27 2.08
CA LEU A 255 -13.33 0.40 3.21
C LEU A 255 -13.79 1.87 3.29
N PRO A 256 -15.11 2.17 3.39
CA PRO A 256 -15.65 3.52 3.19
C PRO A 256 -15.19 4.56 4.22
N ASP A 257 -14.85 4.13 5.44
CA ASP A 257 -14.31 4.99 6.50
C ASP A 257 -12.78 5.13 6.46
N GLU A 258 -12.08 4.29 5.67
CA GLU A 258 -10.61 4.28 5.62
C GLU A 258 -10.09 5.48 4.81
N PRO A 259 -9.20 6.30 5.38
CA PRO A 259 -8.80 7.55 4.75
C PRO A 259 -7.95 7.35 3.50
N ASP A 260 -8.24 8.11 2.45
CA ASP A 260 -7.46 8.15 1.21
C ASP A 260 -6.81 9.52 0.93
N ALA A 261 -5.73 9.50 0.15
CA ALA A 261 -4.97 10.70 -0.18
C ALA A 261 -5.76 11.73 -1.01
N SER A 262 -6.64 11.30 -1.93
CA SER A 262 -7.45 12.23 -2.72
C SER A 262 -8.48 12.97 -1.87
N THR A 263 -9.15 12.29 -0.92
CA THR A 263 -10.09 12.94 0.00
C THR A 263 -9.36 13.89 0.94
N TRP A 264 -8.21 13.50 1.48
CA TRP A 264 -7.45 14.39 2.37
C TRP A 264 -6.97 15.66 1.67
N LEU A 265 -6.54 15.56 0.40
CA LEU A 265 -6.22 16.73 -0.42
C LEU A 265 -7.47 17.57 -0.77
N ARG A 266 -8.63 16.95 -1.04
CA ARG A 266 -9.92 17.66 -1.22
C ARG A 266 -10.37 18.41 0.04
N CYS A 267 -10.13 17.85 1.23
CA CYS A 267 -10.39 18.49 2.53
C CYS A 267 -9.41 19.64 2.85
N GLY A 268 -8.44 19.95 1.98
CA GLY A 268 -7.55 21.09 2.14
C GLY A 268 -6.17 20.78 2.76
N ALA A 269 -5.80 19.50 2.91
CA ALA A 269 -4.42 19.16 3.26
C ALA A 269 -3.46 19.78 2.22
N SER A 270 -2.43 20.50 2.70
CA SER A 270 -1.45 21.15 1.83
C SER A 270 -0.49 20.13 1.20
N LEU A 271 -0.26 19.02 1.90
CA LEU A 271 0.54 17.89 1.50
C LEU A 271 -0.08 16.62 2.10
N VAL A 272 -0.06 15.51 1.36
CA VAL A 272 -0.33 14.16 1.86
C VAL A 272 0.90 13.28 1.63
N ILE A 273 1.21 12.45 2.63
CA ILE A 273 2.30 11.49 2.66
C ILE A 273 1.70 10.11 2.98
N THR A 274 2.04 9.04 2.25
CA THR A 274 1.51 7.69 2.58
C THR A 274 2.35 6.53 2.02
N CYS A 275 2.05 5.29 2.44
CA CYS A 275 2.73 4.05 2.02
C CYS A 275 2.33 3.56 0.62
N GLY A 276 3.26 2.94 -0.11
CA GLY A 276 2.97 2.21 -1.36
C GLY A 276 2.72 0.70 -1.18
N ASP A 277 3.19 0.13 -0.07
CA ASP A 277 3.21 -1.28 0.30
C ASP A 277 2.05 -1.72 1.21
N LYS A 278 1.06 -0.83 1.42
CA LYS A 278 -0.18 -1.13 2.13
C LYS A 278 -1.35 -1.27 1.15
N LEU A 279 -2.47 -0.57 1.34
CA LEU A 279 -3.71 -0.78 0.55
C LEU A 279 -3.60 -0.46 -0.95
N LEU A 280 -2.55 0.25 -1.39
CA LEU A 280 -2.23 0.38 -2.82
C LEU A 280 -1.90 -0.98 -3.48
N GLY A 281 -1.37 -1.95 -2.74
CA GLY A 281 -0.91 -3.23 -3.29
C GLY A 281 0.36 -3.12 -4.14
N GLY A 282 1.22 -2.15 -3.82
CA GLY A 282 2.47 -1.85 -4.53
C GLY A 282 3.73 -2.22 -3.75
N PRO A 283 4.90 -1.78 -4.22
CA PRO A 283 6.18 -1.98 -3.53
C PRO A 283 6.39 -0.96 -2.40
N GLN A 284 7.36 -1.22 -1.52
CA GLN A 284 7.70 -0.29 -0.45
C GLN A 284 8.21 1.04 -1.01
N CYS A 285 7.44 2.09 -0.79
CA CYS A 285 7.82 3.48 -1.04
C CYS A 285 6.98 4.44 -0.18
N GLY A 286 7.49 5.64 0.05
CA GLY A 286 6.74 6.78 0.58
C GLY A 286 6.27 7.66 -0.57
N LEU A 287 4.96 7.81 -0.72
CA LEU A 287 4.31 8.67 -1.71
C LEU A 287 4.17 10.07 -1.13
N VAL A 288 4.42 11.11 -1.94
CA VAL A 288 4.36 12.51 -1.53
C VAL A 288 3.52 13.27 -2.55
N LEU A 289 2.38 13.81 -2.11
CA LEU A 289 1.29 14.27 -2.96
C LEU A 289 0.80 15.65 -2.49
N GLY A 290 0.48 16.59 -3.39
CA GLY A 290 -0.25 17.81 -3.02
C GLY A 290 0.30 19.08 -3.68
N ARG A 291 0.55 20.12 -2.88
CA ARG A 291 1.00 21.43 -3.38
C ARG A 291 2.36 21.37 -4.06
N GLY A 292 2.42 21.94 -5.28
CA GLY A 292 3.64 22.04 -6.08
C GLY A 292 4.84 22.58 -5.30
N ASP A 293 4.69 23.74 -4.66
CA ASP A 293 5.77 24.41 -3.93
C ASP A 293 6.36 23.59 -2.77
N LEU A 294 5.53 22.82 -2.06
CA LEU A 294 5.95 21.96 -0.95
C LEU A 294 6.64 20.68 -1.44
N VAL A 295 6.04 20.00 -2.43
CA VAL A 295 6.62 18.80 -3.06
C VAL A 295 7.97 19.11 -3.69
N ASP A 296 8.10 20.27 -4.34
CA ASP A 296 9.35 20.71 -4.97
C ASP A 296 10.42 21.14 -3.94
N ARG A 297 10.02 21.70 -2.80
CA ARG A 297 10.90 21.99 -1.66
C ARG A 297 11.46 20.70 -1.04
N MET A 298 10.63 19.67 -0.85
CA MET A 298 11.08 18.34 -0.43
C MET A 298 12.00 17.69 -1.47
N ARG A 299 11.62 17.71 -2.76
CA ARG A 299 12.40 17.13 -3.86
C ARG A 299 13.81 17.75 -4.03
N ARG A 300 13.96 19.05 -3.72
CA ARG A 300 15.25 19.76 -3.77
C ARG A 300 16.10 19.59 -2.50
N HIS A 301 15.54 19.12 -1.39
CA HIS A 301 16.27 19.00 -0.13
C HIS A 301 17.35 17.90 -0.21
N PRO A 302 18.58 18.09 0.29
CA PRO A 302 19.68 17.13 0.10
C PRO A 302 19.37 15.67 0.51
N LEU A 303 18.61 15.47 1.59
CA LEU A 303 18.21 14.12 2.03
C LEU A 303 17.31 13.37 1.02
N ALA A 304 16.66 14.05 0.07
CA ALA A 304 15.93 13.38 -1.01
C ALA A 304 16.87 12.53 -1.90
N ARG A 305 18.18 12.82 -1.93
CA ARG A 305 19.19 11.97 -2.58
C ARG A 305 19.52 10.72 -1.77
N ALA A 306 19.48 10.77 -0.44
CA ALA A 306 19.64 9.59 0.42
C ALA A 306 18.40 8.70 0.38
N LEU A 307 17.21 9.31 0.41
CA LEU A 307 15.90 8.64 0.37
C LEU A 307 15.44 8.26 -1.05
N ARG A 308 16.32 8.32 -2.05
CA ARG A 308 16.00 8.17 -3.48
C ARG A 308 15.69 6.73 -3.84
N VAL A 309 14.50 6.51 -4.39
CA VAL A 309 13.95 5.19 -4.76
C VAL A 309 14.80 4.41 -5.79
N GLY A 310 14.96 3.11 -5.55
CA GLY A 310 15.61 2.16 -6.46
C GLY A 310 14.83 1.88 -7.76
N LYS A 311 15.50 1.31 -8.77
CA LYS A 311 14.88 1.07 -10.08
C LYS A 311 13.74 0.04 -10.05
N LEU A 312 13.90 -1.02 -9.25
CA LEU A 312 12.92 -2.11 -9.13
C LEU A 312 11.61 -1.62 -8.51
N THR A 313 11.70 -0.82 -7.44
CA THR A 313 10.56 -0.16 -6.79
C THR A 313 9.84 0.79 -7.75
N LEU A 314 10.56 1.55 -8.58
CA LEU A 314 9.92 2.43 -9.58
C LEU A 314 9.15 1.62 -10.63
N ALA A 315 9.73 0.55 -11.17
CA ALA A 315 9.07 -0.32 -12.15
C ALA A 315 7.84 -1.04 -11.58
N ALA A 316 7.94 -1.57 -10.36
CA ALA A 316 6.80 -2.19 -9.67
C ALA A 316 5.70 -1.18 -9.34
N LEU A 317 6.05 0.01 -8.84
CA LEU A 317 5.08 1.07 -8.53
C LEU A 317 4.35 1.53 -9.79
N GLU A 318 5.08 1.69 -10.90
CA GLU A 318 4.53 2.05 -12.20
C GLU A 318 3.53 1.00 -12.73
N ALA A 319 3.87 -0.28 -12.60
CA ALA A 319 2.98 -1.38 -12.95
C ALA A 319 1.73 -1.42 -12.04
N THR A 320 1.89 -1.31 -10.72
CA THR A 320 0.77 -1.25 -9.77
C THR A 320 -0.16 -0.06 -10.05
N LEU A 321 0.39 1.11 -10.41
CA LEU A 321 -0.41 2.32 -10.68
C LEU A 321 -1.15 2.30 -12.02
N ARG A 322 -0.75 1.44 -12.98
CA ARG A 322 -1.48 1.22 -14.24
C ARG A 322 -2.31 -0.07 -14.26
N GLY A 323 -2.11 -0.96 -13.28
CA GLY A 323 -2.91 -2.15 -13.09
C GLY A 323 -4.26 -1.83 -12.45
N GLU A 324 -5.34 -2.39 -13.02
CA GLU A 324 -6.70 -2.24 -12.48
C GLU A 324 -6.90 -3.11 -11.21
N ASP A 325 -6.19 -4.24 -11.11
CA ASP A 325 -6.27 -5.19 -10.00
C ASP A 325 -4.89 -5.59 -9.45
N ASN A 326 -4.84 -6.06 -8.20
CA ASN A 326 -3.66 -6.60 -7.55
C ASN A 326 -4.04 -7.59 -6.42
N PRO A 327 -3.09 -8.38 -5.87
CA PRO A 327 -3.40 -9.38 -4.83
C PRO A 327 -4.09 -8.83 -3.57
N VAL A 328 -3.79 -7.59 -3.17
CA VAL A 328 -4.43 -6.93 -2.01
C VAL A 328 -5.89 -6.60 -2.34
N ARG A 329 -6.17 -5.99 -3.50
CA ARG A 329 -7.53 -5.70 -3.97
C ARG A 329 -8.39 -6.96 -4.07
N ARG A 330 -7.87 -8.05 -4.63
CA ARG A 330 -8.57 -9.35 -4.65
C ARG A 330 -8.88 -9.88 -3.25
N SER A 331 -7.91 -9.82 -2.33
CA SER A 331 -8.10 -10.29 -0.95
C SER A 331 -9.14 -9.46 -0.19
N LEU A 332 -9.18 -8.14 -0.41
CA LEU A 332 -10.23 -7.26 0.17
C LEU A 332 -11.62 -7.59 -0.40
N ARG A 333 -11.72 -7.74 -1.73
CA ARG A 333 -12.99 -7.86 -2.46
C ARG A 333 -13.52 -9.29 -2.59
N ALA A 334 -12.79 -10.31 -2.13
CA ALA A 334 -13.21 -11.71 -2.21
C ALA A 334 -14.55 -11.97 -1.49
N ASP A 335 -15.42 -12.76 -2.12
CA ASP A 335 -16.75 -13.10 -1.60
C ASP A 335 -16.65 -14.08 -0.41
N PRO A 336 -17.20 -13.75 0.78
CA PRO A 336 -17.30 -14.68 1.90
C PRO A 336 -17.95 -16.04 1.57
N ALA A 337 -18.89 -16.10 0.61
CA ALA A 337 -19.52 -17.35 0.18
C ALA A 337 -18.59 -18.22 -0.68
N GLU A 338 -17.81 -17.61 -1.59
CA GLU A 338 -16.77 -18.30 -2.34
C GLU A 338 -15.66 -18.82 -1.40
N LEU A 339 -15.19 -17.99 -0.46
CA LEU A 339 -14.20 -18.37 0.55
C LEU A 339 -14.69 -19.57 1.38
N ARG A 340 -15.96 -19.56 1.79
CA ARG A 340 -16.59 -20.69 2.48
C ARG A 340 -16.61 -21.95 1.63
N THR A 341 -16.99 -21.83 0.36
CA THR A 341 -17.01 -22.96 -0.58
C THR A 341 -15.61 -23.55 -0.81
N ARG A 342 -14.58 -22.71 -0.94
CA ARG A 342 -13.17 -23.13 -0.99
C ARG A 342 -12.76 -23.89 0.28
N ALA A 343 -13.07 -23.36 1.45
CA ALA A 343 -12.76 -24.00 2.74
C ALA A 343 -13.47 -25.36 2.90
N GLU A 344 -14.76 -25.44 2.55
CA GLU A 344 -15.55 -26.69 2.60
C GLU A 344 -15.00 -27.75 1.64
N ARG A 345 -14.60 -27.38 0.42
CA ARG A 345 -13.94 -28.29 -0.54
C ARG A 345 -12.57 -28.76 -0.04
N LEU A 346 -11.74 -27.86 0.47
CA LEU A 346 -10.39 -28.18 0.96
C LEU A 346 -10.45 -29.09 2.22
N ALA A 347 -11.33 -28.79 3.18
CA ALA A 347 -11.56 -29.63 4.36
C ALA A 347 -12.21 -30.99 4.00
N ALA A 348 -13.01 -31.08 2.94
CA ALA A 348 -13.52 -32.36 2.44
C ALA A 348 -12.42 -33.21 1.77
N TRP A 349 -11.53 -32.60 0.99
CA TRP A 349 -10.38 -33.29 0.39
C TRP A 349 -9.42 -33.82 1.47
N LEU A 350 -9.04 -32.97 2.42
CA LEU A 350 -8.13 -33.34 3.52
C LEU A 350 -8.65 -34.52 4.36
N ARG A 351 -9.96 -34.53 4.69
CA ARG A 351 -10.60 -35.66 5.38
C ARG A 351 -10.58 -36.96 4.58
N ARG A 352 -10.78 -36.91 3.26
CA ARG A 352 -10.63 -38.09 2.39
C ARG A 352 -9.19 -38.60 2.35
N SER A 353 -8.22 -37.69 2.46
CA SER A 353 -6.78 -38.00 2.59
C SER A 353 -6.34 -38.37 4.01
N GLY A 354 -7.28 -38.62 4.94
CA GLY A 354 -6.99 -39.07 6.31
C GLY A 354 -6.59 -37.97 7.31
N VAL A 355 -6.63 -36.69 6.91
CA VAL A 355 -6.29 -35.55 7.78
C VAL A 355 -7.56 -34.97 8.43
N PRO A 356 -7.67 -34.93 9.76
CA PRO A 356 -8.78 -34.24 10.43
C PRO A 356 -8.79 -32.75 10.09
N ALA A 357 -9.84 -32.31 9.40
CA ALA A 357 -10.01 -30.93 8.95
C ALA A 357 -11.50 -30.56 8.91
N SER A 358 -11.84 -29.32 9.29
CA SER A 358 -13.19 -28.76 9.14
C SER A 358 -13.13 -27.38 8.50
N ALA A 359 -14.22 -26.95 7.86
CA ALA A 359 -14.38 -25.58 7.40
C ALA A 359 -15.09 -24.77 8.48
N VAL A 360 -14.58 -23.58 8.78
CA VAL A 360 -15.13 -22.69 9.81
C VAL A 360 -15.24 -21.26 9.28
N SER A 361 -16.25 -20.52 9.76
CA SER A 361 -16.28 -19.07 9.59
C SER A 361 -15.08 -18.45 10.33
N SER A 362 -14.47 -17.41 9.75
CA SER A 362 -13.36 -16.68 10.38
C SER A 362 -13.49 -15.17 10.14
N ARG A 363 -12.58 -14.39 10.74
CA ARG A 363 -12.47 -12.94 10.51
C ARG A 363 -11.03 -12.61 10.12
N ALA A 364 -10.89 -12.09 8.92
CA ALA A 364 -9.64 -11.59 8.39
C ALA A 364 -9.46 -10.10 8.77
N VAL A 365 -8.23 -9.58 8.72
CA VAL A 365 -7.90 -8.19 9.05
C VAL A 365 -6.98 -7.60 7.99
N VAL A 366 -7.12 -6.30 7.72
CA VAL A 366 -6.37 -5.64 6.65
C VAL A 366 -4.86 -5.64 6.91
N SER A 367 -4.42 -5.45 8.16
CA SER A 367 -3.00 -5.36 8.52
C SER A 367 -2.69 -6.03 9.86
N SER A 368 -1.42 -6.40 10.07
CA SER A 368 -0.86 -6.80 11.37
C SER A 368 -0.58 -5.59 12.27
N ASP A 369 -0.61 -4.37 11.73
CA ASP A 369 -0.62 -3.11 12.49
C ASP A 369 -1.62 -3.22 13.68
N GLY A 370 -1.13 -3.43 14.90
CA GLY A 370 -1.96 -3.53 16.12
C GLY A 370 -2.25 -4.92 16.67
N ILE A 371 -1.82 -5.99 15.99
CA ILE A 371 -1.89 -7.36 16.52
C ILE A 371 -0.56 -7.74 17.14
N ASP A 372 -0.60 -8.22 18.39
CA ASP A 372 0.57 -8.77 19.06
C ASP A 372 0.87 -10.18 18.51
N GLU A 373 1.85 -10.27 17.60
CA GLU A 373 2.29 -11.54 17.02
C GLU A 373 3.00 -12.47 18.02
N THR A 374 3.26 -12.04 19.27
CA THR A 374 3.98 -12.85 20.29
C THR A 374 3.15 -13.95 20.96
N GLY A 375 2.00 -14.31 20.37
CA GLY A 375 1.21 -15.48 20.78
C GLY A 375 0.35 -15.28 22.04
N GLY A 376 0.21 -14.03 22.50
CA GLY A 376 -0.75 -13.67 23.55
C GLY A 376 -2.19 -13.89 23.09
N THR A 377 -3.07 -14.34 24.01
CA THR A 377 -4.47 -14.70 23.72
C THR A 377 -5.39 -13.47 23.58
N GLY A 378 -5.00 -12.49 22.77
CA GLY A 378 -5.75 -11.26 22.51
C GLY A 378 -6.90 -11.48 21.51
N THR A 379 -8.05 -11.94 21.99
CA THR A 379 -9.26 -12.05 21.16
C THR A 379 -9.84 -10.67 20.82
N PRO A 380 -10.24 -10.41 19.56
CA PRO A 380 -11.15 -9.32 19.25
C PRO A 380 -12.46 -9.54 20.00
N SER A 381 -12.87 -8.58 20.83
CA SER A 381 -13.97 -8.77 21.78
C SER A 381 -15.34 -8.80 21.08
N GLN A 382 -15.79 -10.00 20.73
CA GLN A 382 -17.15 -10.22 20.21
C GLN A 382 -18.18 -9.69 21.21
N ARG A 383 -18.98 -8.70 20.80
CA ARG A 383 -20.06 -8.15 21.62
C ARG A 383 -21.19 -9.19 21.74
N GLY A 384 -21.26 -9.86 22.89
CA GLY A 384 -22.44 -10.64 23.26
C GLY A 384 -23.68 -9.75 23.29
N GLY A 385 -24.74 -10.16 22.59
CA GLY A 385 -25.98 -9.39 22.51
C GLY A 385 -26.71 -9.32 23.85
N ALA A 386 -26.86 -8.13 24.40
CA ALA A 386 -27.67 -7.90 25.59
C ALA A 386 -29.15 -7.73 25.19
N GLY A 387 -29.98 -8.72 25.54
CA GLY A 387 -31.44 -8.55 25.53
C GLY A 387 -31.89 -7.50 26.56
N PRO A 388 -33.09 -6.92 26.41
CA PRO A 388 -33.56 -5.86 27.28
C PRO A 388 -33.72 -6.34 28.73
N LYS A 389 -33.31 -5.49 29.67
CA LYS A 389 -33.68 -5.60 31.09
C LYS A 389 -34.42 -4.35 31.51
N ASP A 390 -35.70 -4.50 31.81
CA ASP A 390 -36.45 -3.49 32.55
C ASP A 390 -35.78 -3.23 33.90
N LEU A 391 -35.81 -1.97 34.34
CA LEU A 391 -35.52 -1.59 35.71
C LEU A 391 -36.73 -0.82 36.24
N ARG A 392 -37.29 -1.30 37.35
CA ARG A 392 -38.27 -0.59 38.18
C ARG A 392 -37.82 -0.70 39.64
N ASP A 393 -37.79 0.44 40.29
CA ASP A 393 -38.18 0.72 41.67
C ASP A 393 -37.75 -0.24 42.79
N ALA A 394 -36.82 0.22 43.65
CA ALA A 394 -36.99 0.23 45.11
C ALA A 394 -35.85 1.02 45.84
N ASP A 395 -36.24 2.09 46.53
CA ASP A 395 -35.99 2.41 47.96
C ASP A 395 -35.01 1.52 48.76
N ALA A 396 -34.20 2.00 49.72
CA ALA A 396 -33.85 3.34 50.25
C ALA A 396 -32.53 3.18 51.09
N ASP A 397 -32.08 3.95 52.10
CA ASP A 397 -32.58 5.10 52.90
C ASP A 397 -31.42 5.85 53.61
N ALA A 398 -31.74 6.95 54.31
CA ALA A 398 -31.06 7.52 55.49
C ALA A 398 -29.70 8.25 55.34
N GLY A 399 -29.62 9.48 55.92
CA GLY A 399 -28.33 10.11 56.28
C GLY A 399 -28.17 11.63 56.11
N GLY A 400 -29.10 12.47 56.58
CA GLY A 400 -28.87 13.93 56.71
C GLY A 400 -28.02 14.32 57.94
N PRO A 401 -27.85 15.63 58.28
CA PRO A 401 -28.60 16.79 57.77
C PRO A 401 -27.75 18.01 57.34
N ALA A 402 -28.41 19.03 56.78
CA ALA A 402 -27.88 20.39 56.57
C ALA A 402 -28.97 21.46 56.85
N SER A 403 -28.59 22.65 57.31
CA SER A 403 -29.49 23.77 57.69
C SER A 403 -28.64 25.05 57.96
N ILE A 404 -29.12 26.31 58.02
CA ILE A 404 -30.41 26.97 57.70
C ILE A 404 -30.05 28.23 56.86
N GLY A 405 -30.69 28.55 55.73
CA GLY A 405 -31.78 29.54 55.71
C GLY A 405 -31.62 30.62 54.60
N PRO A 406 -32.66 31.44 54.31
CA PRO A 406 -32.77 32.15 53.02
C PRO A 406 -32.95 33.69 53.06
N GLY A 407 -32.92 34.33 51.88
CA GLY A 407 -33.33 35.73 51.66
C GLY A 407 -33.55 36.06 50.17
N ALA A 408 -34.50 36.95 49.86
CA ALA A 408 -34.92 37.41 48.51
C ALA A 408 -35.45 38.87 48.63
N PRO A 409 -36.16 39.52 47.66
CA PRO A 409 -36.45 39.23 46.24
C PRO A 409 -36.28 40.47 45.30
N GLY A 410 -36.67 40.35 44.01
CA GLY A 410 -36.95 41.48 43.09
C GLY A 410 -36.61 41.18 41.61
N GLY A 411 -37.36 41.61 40.59
CA GLY A 411 -38.62 42.38 40.54
C GLY A 411 -39.36 42.21 39.19
N HIS A 412 -40.53 42.83 39.03
CA HIS A 412 -41.46 42.59 37.90
C HIS A 412 -41.09 43.30 36.58
N GLY A 413 -41.57 42.74 35.45
CA GLY A 413 -41.66 43.45 34.16
C GLY A 413 -42.06 42.52 33.02
N GLY A 414 -43.36 42.41 32.69
CA GLY A 414 -43.83 41.49 31.65
C GLY A 414 -44.91 42.09 30.75
N HIS A 415 -44.84 41.78 29.45
CA HIS A 415 -45.95 41.86 28.50
C HIS A 415 -45.90 40.65 27.57
N GLY A 416 -47.04 40.01 27.34
CA GLY A 416 -47.11 38.74 26.62
C GLY A 416 -47.42 38.89 25.13
N GLY A 417 -46.57 38.30 24.29
CA GLY A 417 -46.89 37.93 22.90
C GLY A 417 -46.90 36.41 22.79
N ARG A 418 -48.08 35.80 22.65
CA ARG A 418 -48.25 34.33 22.65
C ARG A 418 -48.14 33.77 21.23
N LEU A 419 -47.22 32.83 20.98
CA LEU A 419 -47.36 31.73 19.99
C LEU A 419 -46.17 30.75 20.05
N ALA A 420 -46.42 29.49 19.67
CA ALA A 420 -45.46 28.40 19.40
C ALA A 420 -44.40 28.03 20.48
N HIS A 421 -44.63 26.93 21.21
CA HIS A 421 -43.57 26.14 21.87
C HIS A 421 -43.00 25.10 20.88
N GLY A 422 -41.70 24.82 21.00
CA GLY A 422 -40.98 23.81 20.19
C GLY A 422 -39.62 24.35 19.74
N GLY A 423 -38.48 24.01 20.35
CA GLY A 423 -38.28 23.07 21.44
C GLY A 423 -37.66 21.74 20.99
N HIS A 424 -36.41 21.76 20.53
CA HIS A 424 -35.39 20.73 20.77
C HIS A 424 -34.01 21.27 20.33
N GLY A 425 -33.01 21.20 21.21
CA GLY A 425 -31.62 21.46 20.84
C GLY A 425 -31.03 20.24 20.14
N GLY A 426 -30.72 20.35 18.85
CA GLY A 426 -30.13 19.25 18.09
C GLY A 426 -28.67 18.99 18.48
N HIS A 427 -28.39 17.79 19.01
CA HIS A 427 -27.02 17.28 19.10
C HIS A 427 -26.49 16.95 17.69
N ASN A 428 -25.88 17.91 17.01
CA ASN A 428 -25.10 17.65 15.80
C ASN A 428 -23.80 16.93 16.17
N GLY A 429 -23.89 15.62 16.42
CA GLY A 429 -22.75 14.72 16.33
C GLY A 429 -22.41 14.49 14.87
N SER A 430 -21.29 15.03 14.40
CA SER A 430 -20.82 14.82 13.02
C SER A 430 -20.58 13.33 12.75
N PRO A 431 -20.92 12.81 11.55
CA PRO A 431 -20.83 11.38 11.23
C PRO A 431 -19.40 10.85 10.99
N GLU A 432 -18.34 11.56 11.42
CA GLU A 432 -16.94 11.13 11.28
C GLU A 432 -16.56 9.92 12.17
N TYR A 433 -17.49 9.40 12.98
CA TYR A 433 -17.34 8.13 13.71
C TYR A 433 -18.24 7.05 13.11
N GLY A 434 -18.00 6.74 11.84
CA GLY A 434 -18.35 5.44 11.28
C GLY A 434 -17.69 4.31 12.08
N ALA A 435 -18.31 3.13 12.08
CA ALA A 435 -17.69 1.97 12.71
C ALA A 435 -16.69 1.36 11.72
N ASP A 436 -15.41 1.79 11.78
CA ASP A 436 -14.29 1.39 10.90
C ASP A 436 -14.32 -0.12 10.54
N GLY A 437 -15.09 -0.50 9.51
CA GLY A 437 -15.69 -1.85 9.47
C GLY A 437 -14.70 -3.00 9.33
N TRP A 438 -13.50 -2.69 8.85
CA TRP A 438 -12.40 -3.64 8.70
C TRP A 438 -11.61 -3.87 9.99
N LYS A 439 -11.54 -2.90 10.91
CA LYS A 439 -10.85 -3.06 12.21
C LYS A 439 -11.60 -4.03 13.12
N ASP A 440 -12.91 -4.13 12.94
CA ASP A 440 -13.72 -5.19 13.56
C ASP A 440 -13.64 -6.53 12.80
N GLY A 441 -13.02 -6.57 11.62
CA GLY A 441 -12.67 -7.76 10.83
C GLY A 441 -13.55 -8.03 9.60
N LEU A 442 -12.91 -8.35 8.46
CA LEU A 442 -13.57 -8.79 7.24
C LEU A 442 -14.12 -10.22 7.37
N PRO A 443 -15.38 -10.51 6.99
CA PRO A 443 -15.92 -11.87 6.99
C PRO A 443 -15.08 -12.80 6.11
N SER A 444 -14.69 -13.96 6.64
CA SER A 444 -13.86 -14.94 5.94
C SER A 444 -14.28 -16.38 6.27
N ALA A 445 -13.62 -17.34 5.64
CA ALA A 445 -13.66 -18.75 6.01
C ALA A 445 -12.24 -19.32 6.07
N ALA A 446 -12.05 -20.27 6.99
CA ALA A 446 -10.79 -20.94 7.21
C ALA A 446 -10.97 -22.47 7.20
N VAL A 447 -9.89 -23.18 6.90
CA VAL A 447 -9.79 -24.61 7.25
C VAL A 447 -9.17 -24.71 8.64
N ALA A 448 -9.91 -25.29 9.58
CA ALA A 448 -9.43 -25.62 10.91
C ALA A 448 -8.75 -27.00 10.91
N LEU A 449 -7.59 -27.06 11.51
CA LEU A 449 -6.73 -28.22 11.71
C LEU A 449 -6.32 -28.32 13.19
N ASP A 450 -5.73 -29.44 13.61
CA ASP A 450 -5.11 -29.54 14.93
C ASP A 450 -3.93 -28.55 15.08
N ALA A 451 -3.80 -27.89 16.25
CA ALA A 451 -2.77 -26.89 16.49
C ALA A 451 -1.32 -27.43 16.38
N SER A 452 -1.08 -28.72 16.61
CA SER A 452 0.27 -29.32 16.48
C SER A 452 0.84 -29.18 15.06
N LEU A 453 -0.01 -29.19 14.04
CA LEU A 453 0.39 -29.04 12.64
C LEU A 453 0.98 -27.65 12.34
N ALA A 454 0.65 -26.61 13.12
CA ALA A 454 1.13 -25.25 12.90
C ALA A 454 2.66 -25.14 12.91
N ALA A 455 3.34 -25.92 13.76
CA ALA A 455 4.80 -25.93 13.82
C ALA A 455 5.45 -26.65 12.63
N LEU A 456 4.80 -27.70 12.11
CA LEU A 456 5.25 -28.47 10.95
C LEU A 456 5.00 -27.71 9.64
N LEU A 457 3.85 -27.04 9.51
CA LEU A 457 3.50 -26.17 8.39
C LEU A 457 4.52 -25.04 8.19
N ARG A 458 4.99 -24.39 9.26
CA ARG A 458 6.06 -23.38 9.20
C ARG A 458 7.43 -23.95 8.76
N GLN A 459 7.64 -25.26 8.88
CA GLN A 459 8.86 -25.95 8.45
C GLN A 459 8.75 -26.56 7.04
N GLY A 460 7.56 -26.55 6.45
CA GLY A 460 7.26 -27.10 5.12
C GLY A 460 7.94 -26.40 3.95
N ARG A 461 7.68 -26.91 2.74
CA ARG A 461 8.15 -26.32 1.46
C ARG A 461 7.02 -26.37 0.40
N PRO A 462 6.36 -25.23 0.11
CA PRO A 462 6.51 -23.91 0.76
C PRO A 462 6.17 -23.97 2.25
N ALA A 463 6.66 -22.99 3.02
CA ALA A 463 6.19 -22.84 4.39
C ALA A 463 4.74 -22.30 4.37
N VAL A 464 3.91 -22.72 5.31
CA VAL A 464 2.55 -22.21 5.49
C VAL A 464 2.45 -21.59 6.89
N LEU A 465 1.90 -20.38 6.97
CA LEU A 465 1.63 -19.70 8.24
C LEU A 465 0.13 -19.47 8.40
N GLY A 466 -0.48 -20.12 9.37
CA GLY A 466 -1.85 -19.87 9.84
C GLY A 466 -1.87 -19.39 11.29
N ARG A 467 -3.01 -18.85 11.73
CA ARG A 467 -3.18 -18.48 13.16
C ARG A 467 -3.38 -19.75 14.00
N VAL A 468 -3.09 -19.66 15.30
CA VAL A 468 -3.43 -20.72 16.27
C VAL A 468 -4.39 -20.13 17.30
N GLU A 469 -5.57 -20.72 17.42
CA GLU A 469 -6.66 -20.22 18.26
C GLU A 469 -7.46 -21.41 18.80
N GLN A 470 -7.76 -21.40 20.11
CA GLN A 470 -8.63 -22.40 20.77
C GLN A 470 -8.26 -23.87 20.48
N GLY A 471 -6.96 -24.18 20.40
CA GLY A 471 -6.45 -25.53 20.10
C GLY A 471 -6.47 -25.92 18.62
N CYS A 472 -6.92 -25.04 17.73
CA CYS A 472 -6.92 -25.24 16.28
C CYS A 472 -5.82 -24.41 15.60
N CYS A 473 -5.20 -24.92 14.54
CA CYS A 473 -4.53 -24.11 13.54
C CYS A 473 -5.55 -23.73 12.45
N LEU A 474 -5.79 -22.44 12.24
CA LEU A 474 -6.74 -21.95 11.24
C LEU A 474 -5.97 -21.43 10.01
N LEU A 475 -6.31 -21.98 8.85
CA LEU A 475 -5.83 -21.57 7.54
C LEU A 475 -6.90 -20.73 6.85
N ASP A 476 -6.87 -19.41 7.08
CA ASP A 476 -7.85 -18.44 6.57
C ASP A 476 -7.60 -18.17 5.08
N LEU A 477 -8.61 -18.42 4.25
CA LEU A 477 -8.45 -18.43 2.80
C LEU A 477 -8.57 -17.05 2.14
N ARG A 478 -8.88 -15.98 2.90
CA ARG A 478 -8.88 -14.61 2.34
C ARG A 478 -7.46 -14.11 2.05
N SER A 479 -6.45 -14.56 2.80
CA SER A 479 -5.04 -14.26 2.52
C SER A 479 -4.37 -15.25 1.54
N VAL A 480 -5.08 -16.31 1.13
CA VAL A 480 -4.57 -17.37 0.23
C VAL A 480 -5.16 -17.19 -1.17
N PRO A 481 -4.35 -16.83 -2.19
CA PRO A 481 -4.76 -16.89 -3.60
C PRO A 481 -5.27 -18.29 -3.98
N ALA A 482 -6.39 -18.37 -4.71
CA ALA A 482 -7.08 -19.63 -5.00
C ALA A 482 -6.24 -20.61 -5.86
N ASP A 483 -5.30 -20.10 -6.66
CA ASP A 483 -4.31 -20.89 -7.40
C ASP A 483 -3.34 -21.67 -6.49
N LEU A 484 -3.23 -21.30 -5.20
CA LEU A 484 -2.43 -22.01 -4.21
C LEU A 484 -3.20 -23.06 -3.40
N ASP A 485 -4.53 -23.20 -3.56
CA ASP A 485 -5.32 -24.19 -2.81
C ASP A 485 -4.79 -25.63 -2.96
N PRO A 486 -4.36 -26.12 -4.15
CA PRO A 486 -3.77 -27.45 -4.29
C PRO A 486 -2.40 -27.59 -3.59
N VAL A 487 -1.61 -26.51 -3.56
CA VAL A 487 -0.29 -26.48 -2.90
C VAL A 487 -0.46 -26.47 -1.39
N LEU A 488 -1.44 -25.72 -0.88
CA LEU A 488 -1.83 -25.70 0.53
C LEU A 488 -2.31 -27.09 0.97
N ALA A 489 -3.20 -27.72 0.20
CA ALA A 489 -3.70 -29.07 0.45
C ALA A 489 -2.57 -30.11 0.60
N ALA A 490 -1.64 -30.14 -0.37
CA ALA A 490 -0.51 -31.05 -0.35
C ALA A 490 0.49 -30.76 0.79
N THR A 491 0.70 -29.49 1.13
CA THR A 491 1.59 -29.10 2.23
C THR A 491 1.02 -29.52 3.59
N VAL A 492 -0.30 -29.39 3.79
CA VAL A 492 -1.00 -29.90 4.99
C VAL A 492 -0.90 -31.42 5.06
N LEU A 493 -1.12 -32.13 3.96
CA LEU A 493 -1.01 -33.60 3.94
C LEU A 493 0.41 -34.10 4.26
N ALA A 494 1.44 -33.46 3.70
CA ALA A 494 2.83 -33.80 3.99
C ALA A 494 3.19 -33.54 5.47
N ALA A 495 2.73 -32.42 6.05
CA ALA A 495 2.91 -32.13 7.47
C ALA A 495 2.18 -33.14 8.38
N ALA A 496 0.96 -33.54 8.04
CA ALA A 496 0.14 -34.44 8.85
C ALA A 496 0.59 -35.91 8.81
N THR A 497 1.16 -36.38 7.69
CA THR A 497 1.63 -37.77 7.54
C THR A 497 3.02 -38.03 8.13
N GLY A 498 3.67 -37.01 8.71
CA GLY A 498 5.07 -37.12 9.15
C GLY A 498 6.08 -37.28 7.99
N SER A 499 5.61 -37.11 6.75
CA SER A 499 6.44 -37.24 5.54
C SER A 499 7.37 -36.03 5.42
N GLY A 500 8.58 -36.15 5.97
CA GLY A 500 9.66 -35.17 5.81
C GLY A 500 9.79 -34.72 4.34
N PRO A 501 10.07 -33.43 4.09
CA PRO A 501 9.68 -32.71 2.87
C PRO A 501 10.05 -33.47 1.58
N LEU A 502 9.02 -34.12 1.00
CA LEU A 502 9.02 -35.11 -0.08
C LEU A 502 10.37 -35.35 -0.78
N ALA A 503 11.24 -36.13 -0.13
CA ALA A 503 12.52 -36.57 -0.67
C ALA A 503 12.32 -37.72 -1.67
N GLY A 504 11.84 -37.41 -2.89
CA GLY A 504 11.45 -38.46 -3.84
C GLY A 504 11.38 -38.09 -5.34
N ILE A 505 11.84 -36.92 -5.77
CA ILE A 505 11.95 -36.59 -7.22
C ILE A 505 13.13 -35.65 -7.49
N ASN A 506 14.36 -36.18 -7.41
CA ASN A 506 15.54 -35.69 -8.14
C ASN A 506 16.76 -36.61 -7.95
N GLU A 507 16.74 -37.78 -8.59
CA GLU A 507 17.97 -38.39 -9.10
C GLU A 507 17.98 -38.27 -10.63
N ALA A 508 18.59 -37.19 -11.12
CA ALA A 508 19.05 -37.15 -12.50
C ALA A 508 20.35 -37.97 -12.57
N PRO A 509 20.47 -38.98 -13.45
CA PRO A 509 21.61 -39.88 -13.43
C PRO A 509 22.92 -39.15 -13.74
N THR A 510 23.84 -39.16 -12.79
CA THR A 510 25.15 -38.51 -12.89
C THR A 510 26.13 -39.35 -13.71
N SER A 511 25.91 -39.40 -15.02
CA SER A 511 26.85 -39.98 -15.99
C SER A 511 26.80 -39.25 -17.33
N PRO A 512 27.95 -38.83 -17.89
CA PRO A 512 27.97 -38.10 -19.15
C PRO A 512 27.66 -39.03 -20.33
N PRO A 513 26.83 -38.62 -21.30
CA PRO A 513 26.59 -39.43 -22.50
C PRO A 513 27.87 -39.53 -23.33
N GLY A 514 28.23 -40.76 -23.73
CA GLY A 514 29.35 -41.01 -24.62
C GLY A 514 29.15 -40.39 -26.00
N ARG A 515 30.25 -40.04 -26.68
CA ARG A 515 30.21 -39.46 -28.03
C ARG A 515 29.64 -40.47 -29.04
N SER A 516 28.48 -40.16 -29.60
CA SER A 516 28.09 -40.56 -30.96
C SER A 516 27.51 -39.34 -31.67
N GLY A 517 27.77 -39.21 -32.97
CA GLY A 517 27.55 -37.97 -33.70
C GLY A 517 26.42 -38.04 -34.72
N SER A 518 25.66 -36.96 -34.84
CA SER A 518 25.01 -36.56 -36.08
C SER A 518 24.96 -35.04 -36.14
N ALA A 519 25.30 -34.45 -37.29
CA ALA A 519 25.36 -33.00 -37.45
C ALA A 519 24.10 -32.49 -38.15
N VAL A 520 23.40 -31.55 -37.52
CA VAL A 520 22.31 -30.79 -38.14
C VAL A 520 22.66 -29.31 -38.05
N THR A 521 22.98 -28.70 -39.18
CA THR A 521 23.42 -27.30 -39.27
C THR A 521 22.26 -26.37 -39.61
N ALA A 522 22.01 -25.37 -38.75
CA ALA A 522 21.26 -24.16 -39.11
C ALA A 522 22.22 -23.07 -39.64
N PRO A 523 21.75 -22.10 -40.46
CA PRO A 523 22.65 -21.35 -41.34
C PRO A 523 23.33 -20.14 -40.69
N HIS A 524 24.67 -20.15 -40.67
CA HIS A 524 25.46 -18.92 -40.54
C HIS A 524 25.59 -18.23 -41.91
N ALA A 525 25.26 -16.93 -41.97
CA ALA A 525 25.53 -16.11 -43.15
C ALA A 525 27.05 -15.98 -43.37
N ARG A 526 27.54 -16.44 -44.53
CA ARG A 526 28.96 -16.34 -44.90
C ARG A 526 29.25 -14.99 -45.55
N ILE A 527 29.93 -14.09 -44.82
CA ILE A 527 30.68 -13.01 -45.45
C ILE A 527 32.03 -13.57 -45.92
N ARG A 528 32.37 -13.35 -47.19
CA ARG A 528 33.64 -13.78 -47.79
C ARG A 528 34.77 -12.86 -47.33
N ALA A 529 35.81 -13.40 -46.71
CA ALA A 529 37.06 -12.67 -46.54
C ALA A 529 37.75 -12.54 -47.91
N GLY A 530 37.73 -11.34 -48.49
CA GLY A 530 38.54 -10.99 -49.65
C GLY A 530 39.93 -10.57 -49.20
N THR A 531 40.97 -11.07 -49.88
CA THR A 531 42.36 -10.68 -49.61
C THR A 531 42.64 -9.27 -50.14
N SER A 532 42.79 -8.30 -49.25
CA SER A 532 43.39 -7.00 -49.57
C SER A 532 44.16 -6.48 -48.36
N THR A 533 45.46 -6.25 -48.53
CA THR A 533 46.31 -5.56 -47.56
C THR A 533 46.30 -4.07 -47.88
N ASP A 534 45.70 -3.25 -47.03
CA ASP A 534 46.20 -1.89 -46.80
C ASP A 534 45.84 -1.39 -45.38
N THR A 535 46.32 -0.20 -45.05
CA THR A 535 46.60 0.29 -43.72
C THR A 535 45.46 1.11 -43.10
N GLY A 536 45.30 0.99 -41.77
CA GLY A 536 44.30 1.74 -40.99
C GLY A 536 44.19 1.21 -39.56
N GLY A 537 44.89 1.83 -38.61
CA GLY A 537 45.03 1.32 -37.24
C GLY A 537 43.85 1.62 -36.31
N TRP A 538 43.66 0.76 -35.31
CA TRP A 538 42.84 1.03 -34.12
C TRP A 538 43.64 0.76 -32.83
N ALA A 539 43.29 1.46 -31.76
CA ALA A 539 44.17 1.69 -30.61
C ALA A 539 44.28 0.50 -29.61
N ARG A 540 45.30 0.58 -28.75
CA ARG A 540 45.62 -0.43 -27.72
C ARG A 540 44.62 -0.40 -26.55
N VAL A 541 44.38 -1.56 -25.96
CA VAL A 541 43.72 -1.69 -24.64
C VAL A 541 44.67 -1.13 -23.55
N PRO A 542 44.22 -0.25 -22.64
CA PRO A 542 45.07 0.29 -21.57
C PRO A 542 45.49 -0.72 -20.51
N ASP A 543 46.71 -0.58 -19.98
CA ASP A 543 47.32 -1.57 -19.07
C ASP A 543 46.75 -1.62 -17.63
N TRP A 544 45.82 -0.73 -17.25
CA TRP A 544 45.15 -0.80 -15.94
C TRP A 544 44.33 -2.09 -15.76
N ALA A 545 43.96 -2.76 -16.87
CA ALA A 545 43.26 -4.04 -16.86
C ALA A 545 44.13 -5.25 -16.41
N ARG A 546 45.38 -5.04 -15.95
CA ARG A 546 46.29 -6.11 -15.49
C ARG A 546 46.83 -5.86 -14.08
N ARG A 547 46.11 -6.30 -13.05
CA ARG A 547 46.70 -6.71 -11.76
C ARG A 547 45.75 -7.59 -10.95
N THR A 548 46.32 -8.58 -10.26
CA THR A 548 45.63 -9.54 -9.40
C THR A 548 46.39 -9.71 -8.08
N GLU A 549 45.70 -10.28 -7.09
CA GLU A 549 46.21 -10.85 -5.83
C GLU A 549 46.34 -9.94 -4.58
N ARG A 550 45.41 -10.20 -3.63
CA ARG A 550 45.61 -10.45 -2.19
C ARG A 550 46.62 -9.60 -1.38
N SER A 551 46.10 -8.81 -0.43
CA SER A 551 46.09 -9.15 1.03
C SER A 551 45.43 -8.04 1.88
N PRO A 552 45.02 -8.29 3.15
CA PRO A 552 44.21 -7.36 3.95
C PRO A 552 44.97 -6.62 5.06
N GLY A 553 44.47 -5.44 5.47
CA GLY A 553 44.80 -4.80 6.76
C GLY A 553 45.05 -3.28 6.69
N ALA A 554 45.16 -2.68 7.87
CA ALA A 554 45.51 -1.28 8.17
C ALA A 554 44.48 -0.18 7.77
N SER A 555 43.90 0.42 8.82
CA SER A 555 43.22 1.71 8.86
C SER A 555 44.17 2.90 8.66
N TRP A 556 43.65 4.08 8.29
CA TRP A 556 43.56 5.29 9.15
C TRP A 556 43.14 6.56 8.36
N LEU A 557 42.55 7.52 9.09
CA LEU A 557 42.30 8.93 8.75
C LEU A 557 43.23 9.81 9.64
N PRO A 558 43.37 11.14 9.46
CA PRO A 558 43.16 12.04 8.31
C PRO A 558 44.40 12.98 8.10
N LEU A 559 44.18 14.27 7.76
CA LEU A 559 45.13 15.42 7.67
C LEU A 559 46.01 15.48 6.39
N VAL A 560 46.44 16.65 5.86
CA VAL A 560 46.34 18.06 6.31
C VAL A 560 45.74 18.96 5.18
N ASP A 561 45.30 20.16 5.53
CA ASP A 561 44.77 21.25 4.68
C ASP A 561 45.89 22.14 4.07
N ALA A 562 45.68 22.65 2.84
CA ALA A 562 46.43 23.75 2.20
C ALA A 562 45.80 24.19 0.85
N GLY A 563 45.62 25.50 0.65
CA GLY A 563 45.46 26.18 -0.65
C GLY A 563 46.37 27.41 -0.71
N PRO A 564 46.15 28.43 -1.59
CA PRO A 564 45.17 28.54 -2.67
C PRO A 564 45.86 28.60 -4.06
N ASP A 565 45.16 29.14 -5.08
CA ASP A 565 45.60 29.38 -6.48
C ASP A 565 45.87 28.10 -7.31
N THR A 566 45.56 27.99 -8.60
CA THR A 566 45.00 28.95 -9.59
C THR A 566 44.02 28.21 -10.54
N ASP A 567 43.39 28.90 -11.50
CA ASP A 567 42.46 28.31 -12.47
C ASP A 567 43.04 27.15 -13.32
N ASP A 568 42.27 26.07 -13.51
CA ASP A 568 42.15 25.39 -14.81
C ASP A 568 40.94 24.41 -14.86
N GLU A 569 40.52 24.00 -16.07
CA GLU A 569 39.26 23.26 -16.29
C GLU A 569 39.28 21.79 -15.83
N VAL A 570 38.50 21.44 -14.79
CA VAL A 570 38.27 20.05 -14.39
C VAL A 570 37.25 19.36 -15.32
N THR A 571 37.73 18.91 -16.48
CA THR A 571 37.01 17.94 -17.33
C THR A 571 37.12 16.54 -16.71
N LEU A 572 36.00 16.00 -16.21
CA LEU A 572 35.94 14.64 -15.64
C LEU A 572 35.90 13.56 -16.72
N HIS A 573 36.70 12.51 -16.53
CA HIS A 573 36.65 11.23 -17.25
C HIS A 573 36.07 10.12 -16.35
#